data_AF-A0A480ZU21-F1
#
_entry.id   AF-A0A480ZU21-F1
#
_cell.length_a   1.000
_cell.length_b   1.000
_cell.length_c   1.000
_cell.angle_alpha   90.00
_cell.angle_beta   90.00
_cell.angle_gamma   90.00
#
_symmetry.space_group_name_H-M   'P 1'
#
loop_
_entity.id
_entity.type
_entity.pdbx_description
1 polymer ?
#
loop_
_entity_poly.entity_id
_entity_poly.type
_entity_poly.pdbx_seq_one_letter_code
_entity_poly.pdbx_strand_id
1 'polypeptide(L)'
;MGASPLPAPHLSRQGKEDEDESFDMPPAWVERIEISPEAFETRCPNGKKVIQYKRAKLEKWAPYVNTNGLVSRLTSYEDLECTKILEVKEWFQNREDMLELRHVNKITGLIIDSFKPGHSQALRVHSYTSMQPERDRVMEFYETARVDGLIKREETAKTMTEYYQGRPDFLSYRHVDFGPRVKKTALNSAESNPRPVVKITERFLRNPEKPADEDVAERVFMILDERIQLRYHCREDHITASKREFLRRTEVDSKGNKIIMTPDMCISFEVEPTEHTKKLLYQYEAMMKLKDEEKLSRHQAWESELEVLEILKLREEEEAAHALTISIYDTKRNEKSKEYREAMERVMHEEHLRQMEAQLDYLAPFLAQLPPGEKLTRWQAVRLKDECLSDFKQRLIDKANLIQARFEKVQPGPGQGRGP
;
A
#
# COMPACT_ATOMS: atom_id res chain seq x y z
N MET A 1 6.21 22.94 -66.04
CA MET A 1 4.89 23.55 -65.72
C MET A 1 4.89 23.81 -64.22
N GLY A 2 5.23 24.98 -63.68
CA GLY A 2 5.09 26.32 -64.24
C GLY A 2 3.68 26.82 -63.96
N ALA A 3 3.47 27.51 -62.84
CA ALA A 3 2.55 28.64 -62.72
C ALA A 3 2.68 29.27 -61.32
N SER A 4 3.47 30.34 -61.23
CA SER A 4 3.31 31.38 -60.22
C SER A 4 1.92 32.01 -60.31
N PRO A 5 1.47 32.67 -59.23
CA PRO A 5 0.74 33.91 -59.43
C PRO A 5 1.32 35.05 -58.57
N LEU A 6 1.75 36.09 -59.26
CA LEU A 6 1.62 37.50 -58.84
C LEU A 6 0.75 38.18 -59.92
N PRO A 7 0.13 39.35 -59.73
CA PRO A 7 0.14 40.23 -58.54
C PRO A 7 -1.26 40.75 -58.15
N ALA A 8 -1.36 41.43 -57.00
CA ALA A 8 -2.36 42.48 -56.81
C ALA A 8 -1.66 43.69 -56.16
N PRO A 9 -1.57 44.84 -56.86
CA PRO A 9 -0.97 46.05 -56.31
C PRO A 9 -2.01 46.99 -55.71
N HIS A 10 -1.62 47.64 -54.59
CA HIS A 10 -1.93 49.02 -54.14
C HIS A 10 -3.43 49.43 -54.00
N LEU A 11 -3.89 50.21 -52.99
CA LEU A 11 -3.25 51.24 -52.18
C LEU A 11 -4.18 51.57 -50.98
N SER A 12 -3.58 51.67 -49.79
CA SER A 12 -3.91 52.54 -48.63
C SER A 12 -5.33 52.61 -48.04
N ARG A 13 -5.45 52.19 -46.77
CA ARG A 13 -6.03 53.05 -45.73
C ARG A 13 -5.45 52.71 -44.37
N GLN A 14 -5.03 53.74 -43.65
CA GLN A 14 -4.48 53.72 -42.29
C GLN A 14 -5.32 52.86 -41.34
N GLY A 15 -4.67 51.93 -40.65
CA GLY A 15 -5.13 51.33 -39.40
C GLY A 15 -3.97 51.45 -38.43
N LYS A 16 -4.21 52.16 -37.32
CA LYS A 16 -3.26 52.43 -36.26
C LYS A 16 -2.67 51.11 -35.75
N GLU A 17 -1.42 51.15 -35.32
CA GLU A 17 -0.89 50.15 -34.40
C GLU A 17 -1.80 50.20 -33.16
N ASP A 18 -2.63 49.18 -32.99
CA ASP A 18 -3.36 48.96 -31.75
C ASP A 18 -2.27 48.64 -30.72
N GLU A 19 -1.88 49.66 -29.94
CA GLU A 19 -1.24 49.48 -28.65
C GLU A 19 -2.11 48.48 -27.89
N ASP A 20 -1.57 47.30 -27.61
CA ASP A 20 -2.13 46.37 -26.63
C ASP A 20 -2.19 47.14 -25.30
N GLU A 21 -3.31 47.84 -25.07
CA GLU A 21 -3.72 48.33 -23.77
C GLU A 21 -4.01 47.09 -22.91
N SER A 22 -2.95 46.41 -22.48
CA SER A 22 -3.04 45.45 -21.40
C SER A 22 -3.60 46.21 -20.21
N PHE A 23 -4.87 45.95 -19.88
CA PHE A 23 -5.48 46.44 -18.66
C PHE A 23 -4.65 45.93 -17.48
N ASP A 24 -3.70 46.73 -17.02
CA ASP A 24 -2.92 46.46 -15.83
C ASP A 24 -3.89 46.52 -14.66
N MET A 25 -4.24 45.34 -14.15
CA MET A 25 -5.02 45.23 -12.93
C MET A 25 -4.31 46.04 -11.85
N PRO A 26 -5.01 46.95 -11.14
CA PRO A 26 -4.39 47.68 -10.05
C PRO A 26 -3.78 46.67 -9.06
N PRO A 27 -2.54 46.92 -8.58
CA PRO A 27 -1.88 46.01 -7.66
C PRO A 27 -2.76 45.82 -6.43
N ALA A 28 -2.89 44.57 -5.98
CA ALA A 28 -3.70 44.23 -4.82
C ALA A 28 -3.33 45.13 -3.63
N TRP A 29 -4.33 45.72 -2.98
CA TRP A 29 -4.12 46.58 -1.80
C TRP A 29 -3.74 45.80 -0.53
N VAL A 30 -3.49 44.50 -0.68
CA VAL A 30 -3.12 43.59 0.39
C VAL A 30 -1.81 42.91 0.02
N GLU A 31 -0.93 42.79 1.01
CA GLU A 31 0.27 41.98 0.86
C GLU A 31 -0.12 40.53 0.52
N ARG A 32 0.72 39.89 -0.28
CA ARG A 32 0.53 38.49 -0.63
C ARG A 32 0.63 37.66 0.65
N ILE A 33 -0.34 36.79 0.89
CA ILE A 33 -0.30 35.88 2.03
C ILE A 33 0.86 34.90 1.80
N GLU A 34 1.92 35.05 2.60
CA GLU A 34 3.06 34.15 2.61
C GLU A 34 2.89 33.13 3.74
N ILE A 35 2.59 31.88 3.37
CA ILE A 35 2.56 30.77 4.32
C ILE A 35 3.85 29.99 4.11
N SER A 36 4.72 29.95 5.13
CA SER A 36 5.92 29.12 5.06
C SER A 36 5.52 27.65 4.89
N PRO A 37 6.31 26.83 4.17
CA PRO A 37 6.04 25.40 4.04
C PRO A 37 5.88 24.71 5.41
N GLU A 38 6.61 25.18 6.42
CA GLU A 38 6.50 24.68 7.81
C GLU A 38 5.15 25.03 8.46
N ALA A 39 4.68 26.27 8.31
CA ALA A 39 3.36 26.68 8.81
C ALA A 39 2.23 25.91 8.10
N PHE A 40 2.38 25.65 6.81
CA PHE A 40 1.43 24.85 6.04
C PHE A 40 1.38 23.38 6.50
N GLU A 41 2.55 22.76 6.74
CA GLU A 41 2.66 21.37 7.20
C GLU A 41 2.18 21.18 8.64
N THR A 42 2.53 22.11 9.54
CA THR A 42 2.17 22.03 10.96
C THR A 42 0.68 22.33 11.19
N ARG A 43 0.02 23.08 10.28
CA ARG A 43 -1.42 23.44 10.26
C ARG A 43 -1.95 24.20 11.49
N CYS A 44 -1.28 24.11 12.64
CA CYS A 44 -1.63 24.67 13.94
C CYS A 44 -0.32 24.99 14.70
N PRO A 45 -0.33 25.97 15.62
CA PRO A 45 0.83 26.25 16.47
C PRO A 45 1.34 24.97 17.16
N ASN A 46 2.64 24.70 17.05
CA ASN A 46 3.30 23.49 17.55
C ASN A 46 2.76 22.15 16.98
N GLY A 47 2.01 22.18 15.87
CA GLY A 47 1.49 20.99 15.22
C GLY A 47 0.44 20.22 16.04
N LYS A 48 -0.16 20.83 17.07
CA LYS A 48 -1.17 20.19 17.94
C LYS A 48 -2.41 21.07 18.10
N LYS A 49 -3.59 20.45 18.07
CA LYS A 49 -4.86 21.10 18.35
C LYS A 49 -5.74 20.19 19.20
N VAL A 50 -6.38 20.76 20.22
CA VAL A 50 -7.38 20.06 21.04
C VAL A 50 -8.71 20.80 20.89
N ILE A 51 -9.77 20.04 20.63
CA ILE A 51 -11.14 20.55 20.50
C ILE A 51 -12.01 19.78 21.49
N GLN A 52 -12.68 20.50 22.38
CA GLN A 52 -13.62 19.93 23.34
C GLN A 52 -15.03 20.01 22.75
N TYR A 53 -15.73 18.88 22.76
CA TYR A 53 -17.14 18.75 22.38
C TYR A 53 -17.95 18.30 23.59
N LYS A 54 -19.28 18.36 23.47
CA LYS A 54 -20.16 17.77 24.49
C LYS A 54 -19.89 16.27 24.60
N ARG A 55 -19.35 15.83 25.74
CA ARG A 55 -18.99 14.41 26.04
C ARG A 55 -17.92 13.81 25.12
N ALA A 56 -17.09 14.63 24.46
CA ALA A 56 -16.02 14.11 23.63
C ALA A 56 -14.83 15.08 23.57
N LYS A 57 -13.63 14.52 23.48
CA LYS A 57 -12.38 15.26 23.31
C LYS A 57 -11.71 14.81 22.02
N LEU A 58 -11.47 15.75 21.11
CA LEU A 58 -10.76 15.51 19.85
C LEU A 58 -9.38 16.15 19.89
N GLU A 59 -8.35 15.33 19.80
CA GLU A 59 -6.95 15.76 19.71
C GLU A 59 -6.47 15.52 18.28
N LYS A 60 -5.83 16.52 17.67
CA LYS A 60 -5.25 16.45 16.34
C LYS A 60 -3.78 16.83 16.39
N TRP A 61 -2.98 16.11 15.62
CA TRP A 61 -1.56 16.36 15.44
C TRP A 61 -1.25 16.45 13.95
N ALA A 62 -0.29 17.30 13.60
CA ALA A 62 0.25 17.33 12.26
C ALA A 62 1.01 16.02 11.96
N PRO A 63 1.06 15.58 10.70
CA PRO A 63 1.83 14.40 10.32
C PRO A 63 3.27 14.45 10.82
N TYR A 64 3.80 13.30 11.25
CA TYR A 64 5.17 13.10 11.78
C TYR A 64 5.51 13.84 13.09
N VAL A 65 4.57 14.57 13.72
CA VAL A 65 4.80 15.14 15.06
C VAL A 65 4.88 14.02 16.11
N ASN A 66 4.03 13.00 15.96
CA ASN A 66 4.11 11.80 16.79
C ASN A 66 4.93 10.73 16.06
N THR A 67 5.93 10.16 16.74
CA THR A 67 6.81 9.10 16.21
C THR A 67 6.06 7.83 15.84
N ASN A 68 4.91 7.58 16.47
CA ASN A 68 4.05 6.42 16.20
C ASN A 68 3.04 6.64 15.04
N GLY A 69 3.07 7.81 14.39
CA GLY A 69 2.20 8.13 13.26
C GLY A 69 0.79 8.58 13.65
N LEU A 70 0.48 8.74 14.94
CA LEU A 70 -0.84 9.19 15.39
C LEU A 70 -1.11 10.63 14.94
N VAL A 71 -2.20 10.85 14.19
CA VAL A 71 -2.61 12.19 13.70
C VAL A 71 -3.90 12.69 14.32
N SER A 72 -4.74 11.79 14.85
CA SER A 72 -5.98 12.19 15.50
C SER A 72 -6.39 11.18 16.55
N ARG A 73 -6.95 11.65 17.67
CA ARG A 73 -7.54 10.81 18.72
C ARG A 73 -8.87 11.43 19.15
N LEU A 74 -9.93 10.64 19.08
CA LEU A 74 -11.25 10.98 19.58
C LEU A 74 -11.55 10.11 20.79
N THR A 75 -11.73 10.75 21.94
CA THR A 75 -12.16 10.10 23.18
C THR A 75 -13.61 10.48 23.45
N SER A 76 -14.48 9.48 23.57
CA SER A 76 -15.90 9.67 23.89
C SER A 76 -16.16 9.30 25.35
N TYR A 77 -17.01 10.07 26.03
CA TYR A 77 -17.28 9.93 27.47
C TYR A 77 -18.75 9.65 27.78
N GLU A 78 -18.99 8.97 28.88
CA GLU A 78 -20.35 8.67 29.38
C GLU A 78 -21.01 9.91 29.98
N ASP A 79 -20.22 10.70 30.69
CA ASP A 79 -20.63 11.83 31.50
C ASP A 79 -20.26 13.18 30.87
N LEU A 80 -20.95 14.24 31.31
CA LEU A 80 -20.65 15.61 30.88
C LEU A 80 -19.32 16.12 31.44
N GLU A 81 -18.88 15.60 32.58
CA GLU A 81 -17.62 15.96 33.23
C GLU A 81 -16.39 15.31 32.57
N CYS A 82 -16.61 14.43 31.57
CA CYS A 82 -15.57 13.72 30.83
C CYS A 82 -14.62 12.90 31.72
N THR A 83 -15.18 12.22 32.73
CA THR A 83 -14.43 11.38 33.67
C THR A 83 -14.44 9.90 33.27
N LYS A 84 -15.52 9.40 32.66
CA LYS A 84 -15.69 8.00 32.28
C LYS A 84 -15.56 7.80 30.79
N ILE A 85 -14.46 7.19 30.35
CA ILE A 85 -14.18 6.94 28.93
C ILE A 85 -14.99 5.73 28.45
N LEU A 86 -15.75 5.90 27.37
CA LEU A 86 -16.51 4.83 26.70
C LEU A 86 -15.68 4.17 25.60
N GLU A 87 -15.13 4.98 24.71
CA GLU A 87 -14.36 4.53 23.56
C GLU A 87 -13.28 5.53 23.18
N VAL A 88 -12.24 5.01 22.52
CA VAL A 88 -11.15 5.81 21.96
C VAL A 88 -10.96 5.38 20.51
N LYS A 89 -10.98 6.34 19.58
CA LYS A 89 -10.63 6.14 18.17
C LYS A 89 -9.36 6.90 17.85
N GLU A 90 -8.39 6.21 17.29
CA GLU A 90 -7.07 6.73 16.96
C GLU A 90 -6.81 6.55 15.47
N TRP A 91 -6.51 7.64 14.78
CA TRP A 91 -6.16 7.62 13.37
C TRP A 91 -4.66 7.82 13.20
N PHE A 92 -4.07 6.99 12.36
CA PHE A 92 -2.64 6.97 12.07
C PHE A 92 -2.40 7.29 10.60
N GLN A 93 -1.23 7.87 10.33
CA GLN A 93 -0.76 8.14 8.98
C GLN A 93 0.69 7.75 8.85
N ASN A 94 1.07 7.38 7.63
CA ASN A 94 2.44 7.13 7.23
C ASN A 94 3.10 6.01 8.04
N ARG A 95 2.35 5.06 8.61
CA ARG A 95 2.97 3.89 9.24
C ARG A 95 3.35 2.86 8.19
N GLU A 96 4.51 2.23 8.36
CA GLU A 96 4.98 1.15 7.47
C GLU A 96 4.07 -0.10 7.54
N ASP A 97 3.50 -0.38 8.72
CA ASP A 97 2.56 -1.48 8.95
C ASP A 97 1.15 -1.20 8.39
N MET A 98 0.93 -0.07 7.72
CA MET A 98 -0.36 0.31 7.13
C MET A 98 -1.51 0.49 8.12
N LEU A 99 -1.26 0.51 9.44
CA LEU A 99 -2.31 0.78 10.42
C LEU A 99 -2.88 2.18 10.20
N GLU A 100 -4.19 2.28 10.02
CA GLU A 100 -4.89 3.55 9.76
C GLU A 100 -5.81 3.95 10.91
N LEU A 101 -6.50 2.99 11.51
CA LEU A 101 -7.47 3.26 12.56
C LEU A 101 -7.38 2.19 13.63
N ARG A 102 -7.29 2.61 14.89
CA ARG A 102 -7.51 1.78 16.07
C ARG A 102 -8.74 2.26 16.81
N HIS A 103 -9.69 1.38 17.04
CA HIS A 103 -10.86 1.65 17.87
C HIS A 103 -10.83 0.76 19.10
N VAL A 104 -10.79 1.38 20.28
CA VAL A 104 -10.78 0.71 21.58
C VAL A 104 -12.08 0.99 22.30
N ASN A 105 -12.88 -0.04 22.55
CA ASN A 105 -14.01 0.03 23.45
C ASN A 105 -13.52 -0.22 24.88
N LYS A 106 -13.63 0.79 25.75
CA LYS A 106 -13.12 0.70 27.13
C LYS A 106 -14.04 -0.08 28.07
N ILE A 107 -15.31 -0.30 27.70
CA ILE A 107 -16.24 -1.12 28.48
C ILE A 107 -15.96 -2.61 28.25
N THR A 108 -15.85 -3.02 26.98
CA THR A 108 -15.66 -4.43 26.62
C THR A 108 -14.20 -4.85 26.55
N GLY A 109 -13.27 -3.90 26.44
CA GLY A 109 -11.86 -4.17 26.19
C GLY A 109 -11.55 -4.58 24.74
N LEU A 110 -12.54 -4.54 23.85
CA LEU A 110 -12.36 -4.89 22.43
C LEU A 110 -11.52 -3.82 21.73
N ILE A 111 -10.49 -4.28 21.01
CA ILE A 111 -9.64 -3.47 20.15
C ILE A 111 -9.92 -3.90 18.71
N ILE A 112 -10.12 -2.93 17.83
CA ILE A 112 -10.31 -3.13 16.39
C ILE A 112 -9.27 -2.29 15.66
N ASP A 113 -8.29 -2.96 15.07
CA ASP A 113 -7.29 -2.36 14.22
C ASP A 113 -7.71 -2.50 12.76
N SER A 114 -7.68 -1.41 12.00
CA SER A 114 -7.97 -1.37 10.56
C SER A 114 -6.75 -0.90 9.79
N PHE A 115 -6.41 -1.62 8.73
CA PHE A 115 -5.20 -1.43 7.95
C PHE A 115 -5.52 -1.08 6.51
N LYS A 116 -4.67 -0.25 5.90
CA LYS A 116 -4.73 0.05 4.46
C LYS A 116 -4.25 -1.14 3.63
N PRO A 117 -4.64 -1.21 2.34
CA PRO A 117 -4.04 -2.16 1.42
C PRO A 117 -2.51 -2.01 1.39
N GLY A 118 -1.78 -3.13 1.38
CA GLY A 118 -0.31 -3.16 1.35
C GLY A 118 0.35 -3.73 2.60
N HIS A 119 -0.42 -4.07 3.65
CA HIS A 119 0.10 -4.82 4.80
C HIS A 119 0.65 -6.18 4.34
N SER A 120 1.81 -6.59 4.86
CA SER A 120 2.53 -7.82 4.46
C SER A 120 1.66 -9.09 4.55
N GLN A 121 0.91 -9.23 5.65
CA GLN A 121 -0.05 -10.32 5.89
C GLN A 121 -1.42 -10.14 5.22
N ALA A 122 -1.58 -9.17 4.29
CA ALA A 122 -2.85 -8.82 3.64
C ALA A 122 -4.01 -8.48 4.61
N LEU A 123 -3.68 -8.16 5.87
CA LEU A 123 -4.63 -7.90 6.93
C LEU A 123 -5.38 -6.59 6.66
N ARG A 124 -6.71 -6.62 6.80
CA ARG A 124 -7.60 -5.46 6.63
C ARG A 124 -8.17 -5.02 7.98
N VAL A 125 -8.65 -5.98 8.77
CA VAL A 125 -9.17 -5.74 10.12
C VAL A 125 -8.66 -6.82 11.06
N HIS A 126 -8.23 -6.43 12.26
CA HIS A 126 -7.96 -7.34 13.35
C HIS A 126 -8.72 -6.88 14.60
N SER A 127 -9.73 -7.66 14.98
CA SER A 127 -10.54 -7.44 16.18
C SER A 127 -10.12 -8.43 17.26
N TYR A 128 -9.70 -7.95 18.43
CA TYR A 128 -9.17 -8.81 19.49
C TYR A 128 -9.32 -8.17 20.87
N THR A 129 -9.26 -9.00 21.92
CA THR A 129 -9.16 -8.55 23.32
C THR A 129 -7.76 -8.76 23.91
N SER A 130 -6.96 -9.65 23.29
CA SER A 130 -5.60 -9.97 23.69
C SER A 130 -4.76 -10.42 22.50
N MET A 131 -3.47 -10.06 22.48
CA MET A 131 -2.50 -10.53 21.49
C MET A 131 -2.00 -11.96 21.77
N GLN A 132 -2.35 -12.54 22.93
CA GLN A 132 -2.01 -13.94 23.24
C GLN A 132 -2.77 -14.90 22.33
N PRO A 133 -2.16 -15.98 21.82
CA PRO A 133 -2.79 -16.95 20.90
C PRO A 133 -3.97 -17.69 21.54
N GLU A 134 -4.79 -18.36 20.71
CA GLU A 134 -5.94 -19.17 21.15
C GLU A 134 -6.96 -18.36 21.97
N ARG A 135 -7.19 -17.10 21.56
CA ARG A 135 -8.15 -16.17 22.14
C ARG A 135 -9.09 -15.68 21.08
N ASP A 136 -10.26 -15.22 21.54
CA ASP A 136 -11.30 -14.70 20.67
C ASP A 136 -10.76 -13.53 19.85
N ARG A 137 -10.71 -13.73 18.53
CA ARG A 137 -10.30 -12.72 17.56
C ARG A 137 -10.97 -12.94 16.21
N VAL A 138 -11.04 -11.86 15.45
CA VAL A 138 -11.48 -11.88 14.05
C VAL A 138 -10.44 -11.17 13.22
N MET A 139 -9.96 -11.84 12.18
CA MET A 139 -9.06 -11.30 11.17
C MET A 139 -9.80 -11.26 9.84
N GLU A 140 -9.85 -10.10 9.20
CA GLU A 140 -10.40 -9.91 7.86
C GLU A 140 -9.25 -9.51 6.94
N PHE A 141 -9.24 -10.07 5.73
CA PHE A 141 -8.17 -9.89 4.77
C PHE A 141 -8.64 -9.17 3.51
N TYR A 142 -7.71 -8.57 2.77
CA TYR A 142 -7.97 -8.08 1.43
C TYR A 142 -7.98 -9.25 0.45
N GLU A 143 -9.15 -9.59 -0.10
CA GLU A 143 -9.35 -10.70 -1.06
C GLU A 143 -8.34 -10.65 -2.22
N THR A 144 -8.12 -9.47 -2.81
CA THR A 144 -7.22 -9.30 -3.96
C THR A 144 -5.74 -9.51 -3.65
N ALA A 145 -5.35 -9.49 -2.38
CA ALA A 145 -3.96 -9.66 -1.96
C ALA A 145 -3.62 -11.11 -1.59
N ARG A 146 -4.62 -12.00 -1.48
CA ARG A 146 -4.41 -13.41 -1.13
C ARG A 146 -4.76 -14.33 -2.29
N VAL A 147 -3.90 -15.32 -2.53
CA VAL A 147 -4.09 -16.31 -3.62
C VAL A 147 -5.02 -17.45 -3.21
N ASP A 148 -5.15 -17.71 -1.91
CA ASP A 148 -5.96 -18.79 -1.35
C ASP A 148 -7.47 -18.47 -1.25
N GLY A 149 -7.86 -17.24 -1.54
CA GLY A 149 -9.24 -16.75 -1.47
C GLY A 149 -9.77 -16.54 -0.04
N LEU A 150 -8.92 -16.58 1.00
CA LEU A 150 -9.35 -16.36 2.38
C LEU A 150 -9.72 -14.89 2.60
N ILE A 151 -10.94 -14.62 3.05
CA ILE A 151 -11.43 -13.26 3.30
C ILE A 151 -11.60 -12.94 4.79
N LYS A 152 -11.85 -13.98 5.60
CA LYS A 152 -12.10 -13.83 7.04
C LYS A 152 -11.72 -15.09 7.79
N ARG A 153 -11.09 -14.91 8.96
CA ARG A 153 -10.81 -15.96 9.94
C ARG A 153 -11.31 -15.51 11.31
N GLU A 154 -12.07 -16.37 11.97
CA GLU A 154 -12.54 -16.20 13.34
C GLU A 154 -11.90 -17.30 14.18
N GLU A 155 -11.08 -16.92 15.16
CA GLU A 155 -10.45 -17.86 16.07
C GLU A 155 -11.03 -17.68 17.47
N THR A 156 -11.31 -18.80 18.14
CA THR A 156 -11.55 -18.87 19.58
C THR A 156 -10.57 -19.87 20.19
N ALA A 157 -10.62 -20.03 21.52
CA ALA A 157 -9.84 -21.06 22.19
C ALA A 157 -10.15 -22.49 21.69
N LYS A 158 -11.38 -22.75 21.22
CA LYS A 158 -11.88 -24.09 20.88
C LYS A 158 -12.18 -24.29 19.41
N THR A 159 -12.27 -23.23 18.63
CA THR A 159 -12.68 -23.32 17.23
C THR A 159 -11.90 -22.37 16.35
N MET A 160 -11.80 -22.70 15.07
CA MET A 160 -11.39 -21.77 14.04
C MET A 160 -12.34 -21.87 12.86
N THR A 161 -12.85 -20.73 12.42
CA THR A 161 -13.76 -20.61 11.28
C THR A 161 -13.12 -19.74 10.20
N GLU A 162 -13.19 -20.19 8.96
CA GLU A 162 -12.58 -19.54 7.82
C GLU A 162 -13.62 -19.39 6.72
N TYR A 163 -13.64 -18.22 6.10
CA TYR A 163 -14.54 -17.87 5.01
C TYR A 163 -13.71 -17.56 3.78
N TYR A 164 -14.12 -18.14 2.66
CA TYR A 164 -13.40 -18.11 1.41
C TYR A 164 -14.29 -17.55 0.29
N GLN A 165 -13.66 -16.89 -0.67
CA GLN A 165 -14.31 -16.32 -1.84
C GLN A 165 -13.47 -16.59 -3.10
N GLY A 166 -14.13 -16.86 -4.23
CA GLY A 166 -13.48 -16.99 -5.53
C GLY A 166 -12.57 -18.22 -5.70
N ARG A 167 -12.65 -19.22 -4.81
CA ARG A 167 -11.82 -20.42 -4.91
C ARG A 167 -12.23 -21.34 -6.07
N PRO A 168 -11.27 -21.95 -6.78
CA PRO A 168 -11.55 -22.83 -7.92
C PRO A 168 -12.16 -24.18 -7.52
N ASP A 169 -11.96 -24.62 -6.27
CA ASP A 169 -12.58 -25.82 -5.70
C ASP A 169 -13.93 -25.54 -5.04
N PHE A 170 -14.46 -24.32 -5.19
CA PHE A 170 -15.74 -23.86 -4.64
C PHE A 170 -15.83 -23.89 -3.11
N LEU A 171 -14.73 -24.12 -2.38
CA LEU A 171 -14.72 -24.03 -0.93
C LEU A 171 -15.06 -22.60 -0.50
N SER A 172 -16.08 -22.45 0.32
CA SER A 172 -16.54 -21.14 0.82
C SER A 172 -16.40 -20.99 2.33
N TYR A 173 -16.33 -22.12 3.04
CA TYR A 173 -16.36 -22.14 4.49
C TYR A 173 -15.62 -23.36 5.02
N ARG A 174 -14.78 -23.16 6.03
CA ARG A 174 -14.20 -24.23 6.84
C ARG A 174 -14.39 -23.90 8.31
N HIS A 175 -14.77 -24.89 9.10
CA HIS A 175 -14.86 -24.78 10.55
C HIS A 175 -14.19 -25.96 11.20
N VAL A 176 -13.28 -25.67 12.12
CA VAL A 176 -12.47 -26.65 12.84
C VAL A 176 -12.81 -26.56 14.31
N ASP A 177 -13.22 -27.70 14.88
CA ASP A 177 -13.38 -27.88 16.32
C ASP A 177 -12.10 -28.51 16.88
N PHE A 178 -11.54 -27.87 17.90
CA PHE A 178 -10.36 -28.33 18.62
C PHE A 178 -10.73 -28.99 19.94
N GLY A 179 -10.00 -30.07 20.25
CA GLY A 179 -10.10 -30.81 21.49
C GLY A 179 -9.10 -30.34 22.55
N PRO A 180 -9.24 -30.82 23.79
CA PRO A 180 -8.27 -30.52 24.84
C PRO A 180 -6.91 -31.17 24.52
N ARG A 181 -5.82 -30.43 24.72
CA ARG A 181 -4.46 -30.99 24.63
C ARG A 181 -4.26 -32.05 25.72
N VAL A 182 -3.76 -33.23 25.34
CA VAL A 182 -3.34 -34.25 26.30
C VAL A 182 -2.04 -33.79 26.95
N LYS A 183 -2.01 -33.68 28.28
CA LYS A 183 -0.82 -33.28 29.05
C LYS A 183 0.29 -34.34 28.89
N LYS A 184 1.13 -34.22 27.86
CA LYS A 184 2.43 -34.88 27.83
C LYS A 184 3.48 -33.93 28.40
N THR A 185 4.29 -34.44 29.31
CA THR A 185 5.26 -33.71 30.11
C THR A 185 6.40 -33.17 29.25
N ALA A 186 6.52 -31.83 29.18
CA ALA A 186 7.71 -30.98 29.01
C ALA A 186 7.38 -29.76 28.13
N LEU A 187 7.47 -28.55 28.72
CA LEU A 187 7.37 -27.22 28.09
C LEU A 187 6.27 -27.05 27.02
N ASN A 188 5.03 -26.83 27.48
CA ASN A 188 3.92 -26.44 26.59
C ASN A 188 3.98 -24.94 26.29
N SER A 189 4.70 -24.55 25.23
CA SER A 189 4.37 -23.32 24.49
C SER A 189 3.21 -23.66 23.54
N ALA A 190 2.30 -22.72 23.28
CA ALA A 190 1.27 -22.87 22.25
C ALA A 190 1.89 -23.18 20.87
N GLU A 191 3.14 -22.75 20.66
CA GLU A 191 3.93 -22.94 19.44
C GLU A 191 4.42 -24.39 19.24
N SER A 192 4.60 -25.17 20.31
CA SER A 192 5.24 -26.51 20.23
C SER A 192 4.25 -27.68 20.19
N ASN A 193 2.98 -27.44 20.52
CA ASN A 193 1.97 -28.49 20.65
C ASN A 193 0.67 -28.06 19.94
N PRO A 194 0.42 -28.46 18.68
CA PRO A 194 -0.80 -28.05 17.97
C PRO A 194 -2.06 -28.58 18.67
N ARG A 195 -3.19 -27.86 18.52
CA ARG A 195 -4.44 -28.30 19.14
C ARG A 195 -4.96 -29.55 18.43
N PRO A 196 -5.37 -30.60 19.15
CA PRO A 196 -5.88 -31.81 18.51
C PRO A 196 -7.21 -31.50 17.81
N VAL A 197 -7.30 -31.78 16.51
CA VAL A 197 -8.52 -31.56 15.73
C VAL A 197 -9.54 -32.66 16.03
N VAL A 198 -10.75 -32.26 16.41
CA VAL A 198 -11.87 -33.17 16.73
C VAL A 198 -12.82 -33.32 15.56
N LYS A 199 -13.14 -32.20 14.91
CA LYS A 199 -14.08 -32.17 13.80
C LYS A 199 -13.69 -31.07 12.82
N ILE A 200 -13.85 -31.35 11.53
CA ILE A 200 -13.72 -30.35 10.47
C ILE A 200 -15.01 -30.36 9.65
N THR A 201 -15.59 -29.19 9.42
CA THR A 201 -16.78 -28.98 8.59
C THR A 201 -16.40 -28.06 7.44
N GLU A 202 -16.53 -28.53 6.21
CA GLU A 202 -16.28 -27.75 4.99
C GLU A 202 -17.59 -27.59 4.22
N ARG A 203 -17.82 -26.41 3.66
CA ARG A 203 -18.97 -26.14 2.79
C ARG A 203 -18.53 -25.55 1.47
N PHE A 204 -19.20 -25.99 0.42
CA PHE A 204 -18.87 -25.65 -0.96
C PHE A 204 -20.05 -24.93 -1.61
N LEU A 205 -19.73 -24.04 -2.54
CA LEU A 205 -20.70 -23.44 -3.44
C LEU A 205 -21.04 -24.43 -4.56
N ARG A 206 -22.24 -24.27 -5.12
CA ARG A 206 -22.73 -25.13 -6.21
C ARG A 206 -21.80 -25.03 -7.41
N ASN A 207 -21.33 -26.16 -7.92
CA ASN A 207 -20.67 -26.27 -9.20
C ASN A 207 -21.66 -26.70 -10.30
N PRO A 208 -22.06 -25.80 -11.23
CA PRO A 208 -23.01 -26.12 -12.30
C PRO A 208 -22.54 -27.22 -13.26
N GLU A 209 -21.23 -27.51 -13.34
CA GLU A 209 -20.67 -28.54 -14.24
C GLU A 209 -20.95 -29.96 -13.77
N LYS A 210 -21.29 -30.16 -12.49
CA LYS A 210 -21.63 -31.46 -11.90
C LYS A 210 -23.12 -31.57 -11.64
N PRO A 211 -23.74 -32.77 -11.72
CA PRO A 211 -25.10 -32.95 -11.22
C PRO A 211 -25.14 -32.71 -9.70
N ALA A 212 -26.23 -32.12 -9.19
CA ALA A 212 -26.29 -31.70 -7.79
C ALA A 212 -26.16 -32.88 -6.79
N ASP A 213 -26.64 -34.07 -7.17
CA ASP A 213 -26.52 -35.30 -6.38
C ASP A 213 -25.10 -35.88 -6.31
N GLU A 214 -24.17 -35.40 -7.15
CA GLU A 214 -22.75 -35.76 -7.08
C GLU A 214 -21.86 -34.59 -6.63
N ASP A 215 -22.46 -33.41 -6.47
CA ASP A 215 -21.78 -32.19 -6.04
C ASP A 215 -21.91 -32.00 -4.54
N VAL A 216 -20.80 -32.10 -3.82
CA VAL A 216 -20.78 -32.07 -2.35
C VAL A 216 -20.98 -30.63 -1.87
N ALA A 217 -22.08 -30.36 -1.19
CA ALA A 217 -22.36 -29.05 -0.58
C ALA A 217 -21.70 -28.90 0.79
N GLU A 218 -21.62 -29.99 1.56
CA GLU A 218 -21.03 -30.00 2.89
C GLU A 218 -20.36 -31.33 3.16
N ARG A 219 -19.14 -31.26 3.70
CA ARG A 219 -18.31 -32.39 4.10
C ARG A 219 -17.92 -32.21 5.55
N VAL A 220 -18.19 -33.22 6.38
CA VAL A 220 -17.90 -33.20 7.81
C VAL A 220 -17.02 -34.39 8.16
N PHE A 221 -15.80 -34.11 8.59
CA PHE A 221 -14.87 -35.09 9.13
C PHE A 221 -15.00 -35.12 10.66
N MET A 222 -15.55 -36.19 11.21
CA MET A 222 -15.58 -36.46 12.65
C MET A 222 -14.37 -37.33 12.98
N ILE A 223 -13.26 -36.68 13.36
CA ILE A 223 -11.95 -37.32 13.47
C ILE A 223 -11.92 -38.37 14.59
N LEU A 224 -12.53 -38.06 15.74
CA LEU A 224 -12.58 -38.97 16.88
C LEU A 224 -13.52 -40.17 16.67
N ASP A 225 -14.63 -39.96 15.95
CA ASP A 225 -15.62 -41.01 15.69
C ASP A 225 -15.26 -41.84 14.45
N GLU A 226 -14.17 -41.49 13.75
CA GLU A 226 -13.76 -42.05 12.47
C GLU A 226 -14.92 -42.05 11.44
N ARG A 227 -15.67 -40.95 11.37
CA ARG A 227 -16.83 -40.82 10.47
C ARG A 227 -16.68 -39.66 9.51
N ILE A 228 -17.16 -39.85 8.28
CA ILE A 228 -17.19 -38.82 7.26
C ILE A 228 -18.62 -38.68 6.77
N GLN A 229 -19.22 -37.51 6.96
CA GLN A 229 -20.56 -37.21 6.52
C GLN A 229 -20.53 -36.26 5.33
N LEU A 230 -21.24 -36.62 4.27
CA LEU A 230 -21.42 -35.86 3.06
C LEU A 230 -22.87 -35.49 2.90
N ARG A 231 -23.11 -34.22 2.57
CA ARG A 231 -24.39 -33.71 2.12
C ARG A 231 -24.18 -33.06 0.76
N TYR A 232 -24.93 -33.53 -0.22
CA TYR A 232 -24.86 -33.04 -1.59
C TYR A 232 -25.73 -31.79 -1.78
N HIS A 233 -25.57 -31.11 -2.91
CA HIS A 233 -26.46 -30.00 -3.27
C HIS A 233 -27.86 -30.54 -3.55
N CYS A 234 -28.89 -29.82 -3.09
CA CYS A 234 -30.26 -30.15 -3.43
C CYS A 234 -30.52 -29.75 -4.89
N ARG A 235 -31.08 -30.66 -5.68
CA ARG A 235 -31.59 -30.30 -7.00
C ARG A 235 -32.80 -29.38 -6.88
N GLU A 236 -33.04 -28.56 -7.90
CA GLU A 236 -34.14 -27.59 -7.93
C GLU A 236 -35.53 -28.24 -7.93
N ASP A 237 -35.63 -29.45 -8.47
CA ASP A 237 -36.85 -30.26 -8.55
C ASP A 237 -37.14 -31.09 -7.28
N HIS A 238 -36.26 -31.03 -6.28
CA HIS A 238 -36.34 -31.83 -5.07
C HIS A 238 -36.43 -30.97 -3.79
N ILE A 239 -37.09 -31.50 -2.76
CA ILE A 239 -37.24 -30.84 -1.45
C ILE A 239 -36.06 -31.17 -0.52
N THR A 240 -35.44 -32.33 -0.69
CA THR A 240 -34.39 -32.86 0.18
C THR A 240 -33.13 -33.18 -0.59
N ALA A 241 -31.97 -32.95 0.02
CA ALA A 241 -30.68 -33.32 -0.56
C ALA A 241 -30.25 -34.76 -0.19
N SER A 242 -29.54 -35.40 -1.12
CA SER A 242 -28.87 -36.69 -0.91
C SER A 242 -27.77 -36.58 0.17
N LYS A 243 -27.56 -37.65 0.93
CA LYS A 243 -26.58 -37.73 2.03
C LYS A 243 -25.86 -39.06 2.03
N ARG A 244 -24.57 -39.06 2.40
CA ARG A 244 -23.77 -40.27 2.58
C ARG A 244 -22.93 -40.16 3.83
N GLU A 245 -22.80 -41.26 4.56
CA GLU A 245 -21.96 -41.38 5.74
C GLU A 245 -21.05 -42.59 5.58
N PHE A 246 -19.74 -42.35 5.73
CA PHE A 246 -18.73 -43.38 5.72
C PHE A 246 -18.22 -43.59 7.13
N LEU A 247 -18.27 -44.84 7.60
CA LEU A 247 -17.59 -45.27 8.82
C LEU A 247 -16.19 -45.75 8.44
N ARG A 248 -15.18 -44.95 8.77
CA ARG A 248 -13.79 -45.35 8.65
C ARG A 248 -13.51 -46.32 9.80
N ARG A 249 -13.05 -47.53 9.48
CA ARG A 249 -12.38 -48.39 10.46
C ARG A 249 -10.88 -48.29 10.22
N THR A 250 -10.08 -48.47 11.26
CA THR A 250 -8.61 -48.59 11.17
C THR A 250 -8.20 -49.61 10.10
N GLU A 251 -7.10 -49.36 9.39
CA GLU A 251 -6.66 -50.23 8.27
C GLU A 251 -6.41 -51.68 8.68
N VAL A 252 -6.19 -51.88 9.98
CA VAL A 252 -6.03 -53.18 10.64
C VAL A 252 -7.02 -53.30 11.80
N ASP A 253 -7.66 -54.46 11.91
CA ASP A 253 -8.45 -54.81 13.08
C ASP A 253 -7.56 -54.96 14.33
N SER A 254 -8.17 -55.18 15.50
CA SER A 254 -7.46 -55.43 16.76
C SER A 254 -6.58 -56.69 16.75
N LYS A 255 -6.60 -57.47 15.67
CA LYS A 255 -5.83 -58.70 15.44
C LYS A 255 -4.80 -58.55 14.30
N GLY A 256 -4.65 -57.36 13.70
CA GLY A 256 -3.70 -57.10 12.62
C GLY A 256 -4.15 -57.53 11.21
N ASN A 257 -5.41 -57.89 11.01
CA ASN A 257 -5.95 -58.22 9.69
C ASN A 257 -6.37 -56.95 8.94
N LYS A 258 -6.07 -56.89 7.63
CA LYS A 258 -6.54 -55.79 6.77
C LYS A 258 -8.07 -55.74 6.76
N ILE A 259 -8.64 -54.59 7.09
CA ILE A 259 -10.09 -54.40 7.00
C ILE A 259 -10.48 -54.24 5.53
N ILE A 260 -11.33 -55.14 5.06
CA ILE A 260 -11.94 -55.12 3.72
C ILE A 260 -13.20 -54.25 3.80
N MET A 261 -13.42 -53.39 2.80
CA MET A 261 -14.64 -52.58 2.71
C MET A 261 -15.88 -53.48 2.69
N THR A 262 -16.80 -53.24 3.61
CA THR A 262 -18.08 -53.96 3.67
C THR A 262 -19.24 -52.98 3.42
N PRO A 263 -20.38 -53.44 2.87
CA PRO A 263 -21.51 -52.55 2.54
C PRO A 263 -22.08 -51.77 3.73
N ASP A 264 -21.94 -52.28 4.97
CA ASP A 264 -22.36 -51.61 6.21
C ASP A 264 -21.50 -50.39 6.58
N MET A 265 -20.35 -50.20 5.94
CA MET A 265 -19.46 -49.06 6.18
C MET A 265 -19.92 -47.78 5.47
N CYS A 266 -20.90 -47.87 4.55
CA CYS A 266 -21.46 -46.73 3.84
C CYS A 266 -22.98 -46.69 4.02
N ILE A 267 -23.46 -45.71 4.77
CA ILE A 267 -24.89 -45.43 4.94
C ILE A 267 -25.25 -44.30 3.98
N SER A 268 -26.22 -44.52 3.08
CA SER A 268 -26.61 -43.54 2.08
C SER A 268 -28.12 -43.31 2.08
N PHE A 269 -28.50 -42.04 1.93
CA PHE A 269 -29.84 -41.60 1.60
C PHE A 269 -29.74 -40.91 0.24
N GLU A 270 -30.27 -41.55 -0.80
CA GLU A 270 -30.30 -41.02 -2.16
C GLU A 270 -31.76 -40.78 -2.53
N VAL A 271 -32.06 -39.57 -3.00
CA VAL A 271 -33.43 -39.22 -3.40
C VAL A 271 -33.81 -40.00 -4.67
N GLU A 272 -32.87 -40.11 -5.60
CA GLU A 272 -32.96 -40.94 -6.79
C GLU A 272 -31.79 -41.94 -6.79
N PRO A 273 -32.01 -43.18 -6.31
CA PRO A 273 -30.92 -44.14 -6.14
C PRO A 273 -30.35 -44.55 -7.50
N THR A 274 -29.05 -44.37 -7.68
CA THR A 274 -28.36 -44.86 -8.89
C THR A 274 -27.70 -46.21 -8.62
N GLU A 275 -27.61 -47.08 -9.63
CA GLU A 275 -27.02 -48.41 -9.42
C GLU A 275 -25.50 -48.34 -9.17
N HIS A 276 -24.82 -47.36 -9.75
CA HIS A 276 -23.37 -47.25 -9.66
C HIS A 276 -22.89 -46.83 -8.26
N THR A 277 -23.66 -46.03 -7.54
CA THR A 277 -23.31 -45.54 -6.18
C THR A 277 -23.41 -46.63 -5.12
N LYS A 278 -24.19 -47.68 -5.40
CA LYS A 278 -24.31 -48.88 -4.57
C LYS A 278 -23.15 -49.87 -4.79
N LYS A 279 -22.35 -49.71 -5.85
CA LYS A 279 -21.23 -50.62 -6.12
C LYS A 279 -20.15 -50.45 -5.06
N LEU A 280 -19.71 -51.55 -4.47
CA LEU A 280 -18.69 -51.57 -3.43
C LEU A 280 -17.37 -50.93 -3.88
N LEU A 281 -16.99 -51.14 -5.16
CA LEU A 281 -15.79 -50.54 -5.75
C LEU A 281 -15.88 -49.00 -5.74
N TYR A 282 -17.02 -48.43 -6.17
CA TYR A 282 -17.24 -46.99 -6.15
C TYR A 282 -17.19 -46.42 -4.73
N GLN A 283 -17.84 -47.09 -3.77
CA GLN A 283 -17.82 -46.69 -2.36
C GLN A 283 -16.41 -46.74 -1.76
N TYR A 284 -15.62 -47.76 -2.12
CA TYR A 284 -14.23 -47.87 -1.70
C TYR A 284 -13.36 -46.75 -2.28
N GLU A 285 -13.46 -46.49 -3.58
CA GLU A 285 -12.74 -45.39 -4.23
C GLU A 285 -13.10 -44.03 -3.64
N ALA A 286 -14.39 -43.79 -3.40
CA ALA A 286 -14.88 -42.58 -2.75
C ALA A 286 -14.32 -42.43 -1.32
N MET A 287 -14.35 -43.50 -0.52
CA MET A 287 -13.80 -43.50 0.84
C MET A 287 -12.29 -43.22 0.84
N MET A 288 -11.53 -43.80 -0.09
CA MET A 288 -10.08 -43.55 -0.20
C MET A 288 -9.78 -42.09 -0.53
N LYS A 289 -10.53 -41.49 -1.48
CA LYS A 289 -10.42 -40.05 -1.78
C LYS A 289 -10.72 -39.19 -0.55
N LEU A 290 -11.80 -39.49 0.17
CA LEU A 290 -12.19 -38.76 1.39
C LEU A 290 -11.13 -38.86 2.50
N LYS A 291 -10.44 -40.00 2.64
CA LYS A 291 -9.34 -40.14 3.59
C LYS A 291 -8.16 -39.22 3.26
N ASP A 292 -7.86 -39.04 1.98
CA ASP A 292 -6.77 -38.15 1.56
C ASP A 292 -7.17 -36.68 1.69
N GLU A 293 -8.43 -36.36 1.40
CA GLU A 293 -9.00 -35.02 1.64
C GLU A 293 -9.05 -34.67 3.13
N GLU A 294 -9.36 -35.62 4.02
CA GLU A 294 -9.30 -35.44 5.48
C GLU A 294 -7.87 -35.09 5.92
N LYS A 295 -6.86 -35.81 5.42
CA LYS A 295 -5.44 -35.52 5.72
C LYS A 295 -5.06 -34.12 5.27
N LEU A 296 -5.46 -33.73 4.06
CA LEU A 296 -5.21 -32.40 3.51
C LEU A 296 -5.88 -31.31 4.35
N SER A 297 -7.16 -31.49 4.68
CA SER A 297 -7.93 -30.52 5.47
C SER A 297 -7.35 -30.36 6.88
N ARG A 298 -6.90 -31.46 7.51
CA ARG A 298 -6.18 -31.42 8.80
C ARG A 298 -4.84 -30.71 8.71
N HIS A 299 -4.09 -30.90 7.63
CA HIS A 299 -2.84 -30.20 7.41
C HIS A 299 -3.06 -28.70 7.22
N GLN A 300 -4.05 -28.31 6.43
CA GLN A 300 -4.40 -26.89 6.21
C GLN A 300 -4.90 -26.21 7.49
N ALA A 301 -5.65 -26.93 8.33
CA ALA A 301 -6.02 -26.43 9.65
C ALA A 301 -4.79 -26.13 10.52
N TRP A 302 -3.78 -27.00 10.47
CA TRP A 302 -2.50 -26.79 11.17
C TRP A 302 -1.70 -25.61 10.60
N GLU A 303 -1.59 -25.49 9.27
CA GLU A 303 -0.95 -24.33 8.63
C GLU A 303 -1.62 -23.02 9.02
N SER A 304 -2.95 -23.02 9.13
CA SER A 304 -3.73 -21.85 9.54
C SER A 304 -3.48 -21.46 11.00
N GLU A 305 -3.29 -22.43 11.92
CA GLU A 305 -2.87 -22.13 13.29
C GLU A 305 -1.48 -21.48 13.32
N LEU A 306 -0.54 -21.97 12.52
CA LEU A 306 0.81 -21.39 12.43
C LEU A 306 0.79 -19.98 11.85
N GLU A 307 -0.01 -19.74 10.81
CA GLU A 307 -0.16 -18.41 10.23
C GLU A 307 -0.71 -17.41 11.25
N VAL A 308 -1.66 -17.82 12.10
CA VAL A 308 -2.14 -16.95 13.19
C VAL A 308 -1.00 -16.58 14.15
N LEU A 309 -0.16 -17.54 14.54
CA LEU A 309 1.01 -17.26 15.40
C LEU A 309 1.98 -16.29 14.74
N GLU A 310 2.24 -16.45 13.44
CA GLU A 310 3.09 -15.54 12.67
C GLU A 310 2.52 -14.13 12.62
N ILE A 311 1.22 -13.99 12.33
CA ILE A 311 0.52 -12.70 12.33
C ILE A 311 0.63 -12.04 13.70
N LEU A 312 0.39 -12.78 14.79
CA LEU A 312 0.43 -12.22 16.14
C LEU A 312 1.85 -11.76 16.53
N LYS A 313 2.87 -12.55 16.17
CA LYS A 313 4.26 -12.19 16.40
C LYS A 313 4.64 -10.92 15.64
N LEU A 314 4.29 -10.85 14.35
CA LEU A 314 4.53 -9.66 13.54
C LEU A 314 3.83 -8.43 14.15
N ARG A 315 2.56 -8.59 14.56
CA ARG A 315 1.81 -7.51 15.23
C ARG A 315 2.46 -7.08 16.54
N GLU A 316 3.03 -7.99 17.32
CA GLU A 316 3.76 -7.65 18.55
C GLU A 316 5.04 -6.84 18.24
N GLU A 317 5.79 -7.24 17.21
CA GLU A 317 6.96 -6.51 16.73
C GLU A 317 6.59 -5.10 16.23
N GLU A 318 5.50 -5.00 15.44
CA GLU A 318 4.94 -3.73 14.96
C GLU A 318 4.45 -2.85 16.12
N GLU A 319 3.88 -3.41 17.19
CA GLU A 319 3.49 -2.64 18.38
C GLU A 319 4.71 -2.18 19.20
N ALA A 320 5.79 -2.97 19.24
CA ALA A 320 7.00 -2.63 19.97
C ALA A 320 7.84 -1.55 19.26
N ALA A 321 7.89 -1.60 17.92
CA ALA A 321 8.69 -0.70 17.10
C ALA A 321 7.91 -0.24 15.87
N HIS A 322 7.28 0.94 15.98
CA HIS A 322 6.60 1.56 14.83
C HIS A 322 7.60 2.33 13.95
N ALA A 323 7.54 2.13 12.65
CA ALA A 323 8.29 2.89 11.66
C ALA A 323 7.35 3.73 10.78
N LEU A 324 7.83 4.90 10.35
CA LEU A 324 7.07 5.82 9.50
C LEU A 324 7.64 5.91 8.10
N THR A 325 6.79 5.74 7.10
CA THR A 325 7.11 6.01 5.69
C THR A 325 7.25 7.50 5.44
N ILE A 326 8.42 7.91 4.97
CA ILE A 326 8.67 9.28 4.53
C ILE A 326 8.50 9.32 3.01
N SER A 327 7.64 10.23 2.54
CA SER A 327 7.45 10.42 1.10
C SER A 327 8.75 10.86 0.44
N ILE A 328 9.01 10.37 -0.78
CA ILE A 328 10.16 10.78 -1.60
C ILE A 328 10.10 12.29 -1.91
N TYR A 329 8.90 12.86 -1.91
CA TYR A 329 8.68 14.29 -2.14
C TYR A 329 8.84 15.16 -0.88
N ASP A 330 8.98 14.56 0.31
CA ASP A 330 9.21 15.31 1.55
C ASP A 330 10.71 15.63 1.67
N THR A 331 11.10 16.77 1.10
CA THR A 331 12.49 17.25 1.05
C THR A 331 13.05 17.63 2.42
N LYS A 332 12.20 17.82 3.43
CA LYS A 332 12.66 18.19 4.77
C LYS A 332 13.04 16.97 5.59
N ARG A 333 12.23 15.92 5.51
CA ARG A 333 12.41 14.71 6.33
C ARG A 333 13.23 13.63 5.65
N ASN A 334 13.30 13.63 4.32
CA ASN A 334 14.11 12.68 3.57
C ASN A 334 15.52 13.23 3.35
N GLU A 335 16.43 12.94 4.29
CA GLU A 335 17.83 13.37 4.23
C GLU A 335 18.53 12.92 2.94
N LYS A 336 18.27 11.69 2.47
CA LYS A 336 18.85 11.19 1.21
C LYS A 336 18.38 11.98 -0.01
N SER A 337 17.09 12.33 -0.07
CA SER A 337 16.56 13.18 -1.15
C SER A 337 17.09 14.61 -1.06
N LYS A 338 17.30 15.13 0.15
CA LYS A 338 17.92 16.43 0.38
C LYS A 338 19.38 16.42 -0.10
N GLU A 339 20.17 15.44 0.32
CA GLU A 339 21.56 15.26 -0.09
C GLU A 339 21.71 15.11 -1.62
N TYR A 340 20.83 14.32 -2.25
CA TYR A 340 20.82 14.16 -3.70
C TYR A 340 20.53 15.49 -4.41
N ARG A 341 19.56 16.26 -3.92
CA ARG A 341 19.20 17.57 -4.48
C ARG A 341 20.32 18.58 -4.30
N GLU A 342 20.91 18.66 -3.10
CA GLU A 342 22.05 19.51 -2.79
C GLU A 342 23.30 19.13 -3.60
N ALA A 343 23.50 17.84 -3.89
CA ALA A 343 24.57 17.40 -4.79
C ALA A 343 24.31 17.85 -6.23
N MET A 344 23.08 17.74 -6.72
CA MET A 344 22.73 18.17 -8.08
C MET A 344 22.80 19.69 -8.24
N GLU A 345 22.35 20.45 -7.23
CA GLU A 345 22.49 21.91 -7.21
C GLU A 345 23.95 22.35 -7.17
N ARG A 346 24.82 21.64 -6.42
CA ARG A 346 26.26 21.88 -6.43
C ARG A 346 26.88 21.65 -7.81
N VAL A 347 26.51 20.56 -8.50
CA VAL A 347 26.99 20.25 -9.86
C VAL A 347 26.54 21.33 -10.84
N MET A 348 25.25 21.71 -10.81
CA MET A 348 24.71 22.78 -11.66
C MET A 348 25.40 24.13 -11.40
N HIS A 349 25.68 24.45 -10.14
CA HIS A 349 26.38 25.67 -9.78
C HIS A 349 27.84 25.66 -10.26
N GLU A 350 28.54 24.53 -10.12
CA GLU A 350 29.89 24.35 -10.63
C GLU A 350 29.93 24.43 -12.16
N GLU A 351 28.97 23.82 -12.87
CA GLU A 351 28.84 23.95 -14.32
C GLU A 351 28.56 25.40 -14.74
N HIS A 352 27.69 26.11 -14.04
CA HIS A 352 27.43 27.53 -14.29
C HIS A 352 28.69 28.37 -14.10
N LEU A 353 29.47 28.12 -13.03
CA LEU A 353 30.75 28.78 -12.81
C LEU A 353 31.76 28.47 -13.92
N ARG A 354 31.88 27.21 -14.34
CA ARG A 354 32.73 26.82 -15.49
C ARG A 354 32.30 27.48 -16.79
N GLN A 355 30.99 27.62 -17.02
CA GLN A 355 30.47 28.34 -18.18
C GLN A 355 30.80 29.84 -18.11
N MET A 356 30.67 30.46 -16.93
CA MET A 356 31.08 31.86 -16.73
C MET A 356 32.59 32.04 -16.94
N GLU A 357 33.42 31.14 -16.43
CA GLU A 357 34.87 31.16 -16.64
C GLU A 357 35.24 30.97 -18.12
N ALA A 358 34.59 30.04 -18.82
CA ALA A 358 34.78 29.84 -20.25
C ALA A 358 34.34 31.06 -21.09
N GLN A 359 33.29 31.77 -20.67
CA GLN A 359 32.88 33.04 -21.30
C GLN A 359 33.89 34.18 -21.06
N LEU A 360 34.69 34.12 -19.99
CA LEU A 360 35.71 35.10 -19.65
C LEU A 360 37.09 34.79 -20.26
N ASP A 361 37.24 33.69 -20.99
CA ASP A 361 38.48 33.37 -21.69
C ASP A 361 38.61 34.18 -22.99
N TYR A 362 39.26 35.34 -22.88
CA TYR A 362 39.54 36.23 -24.01
C TYR A 362 40.51 35.61 -25.04
N LEU A 363 41.28 34.59 -24.67
CA LEU A 363 42.32 33.98 -25.51
C LEU A 363 41.80 32.77 -26.30
N ALA A 364 40.77 32.07 -25.81
CA ALA A 364 40.18 30.90 -26.43
C ALA A 364 39.83 31.05 -27.93
N PRO A 365 39.23 32.16 -28.41
CA PRO A 365 38.91 32.33 -29.83
C PRO A 365 40.14 32.38 -30.75
N PHE A 366 41.29 32.81 -30.22
CA PHE A 366 42.56 32.89 -30.94
C PHE A 366 43.28 31.54 -30.94
N LEU A 367 43.15 30.77 -29.86
CA LEU A 367 43.71 29.41 -29.77
C LEU A 367 42.93 28.41 -30.64
N ALA A 368 41.62 28.57 -30.79
CA ALA A 368 40.77 27.72 -31.63
C ALA A 368 41.11 27.80 -33.14
N GLN A 369 41.81 28.84 -33.58
CA GLN A 369 42.25 29.01 -34.97
C GLN A 369 43.51 28.18 -35.29
N LEU A 370 44.15 27.60 -34.27
CA LEU A 370 45.32 26.75 -34.44
C LEU A 370 44.91 25.27 -34.61
N PRO A 371 45.66 24.48 -35.39
CA PRO A 371 45.46 23.04 -35.46
C PRO A 371 45.70 22.40 -34.07
N PRO A 372 44.81 21.50 -33.60
CA PRO A 372 44.97 20.86 -32.30
C PRO A 372 46.24 19.99 -32.28
N GLY A 373 47.15 20.28 -31.35
CA GLY A 373 48.33 19.45 -31.07
C GLY A 373 49.69 19.98 -31.54
N GLU A 374 49.74 21.12 -32.23
CA GLU A 374 51.01 21.76 -32.60
C GLU A 374 51.59 22.60 -31.45
N LYS A 375 52.86 22.36 -31.09
CA LYS A 375 53.55 23.20 -30.10
C LYS A 375 53.84 24.57 -30.73
N LEU A 376 53.22 25.60 -30.17
CA LEU A 376 53.41 27.00 -30.57
C LEU A 376 54.90 27.38 -30.59
N THR A 377 55.38 27.83 -31.75
CA THR A 377 56.68 28.49 -31.82
C THR A 377 56.63 29.84 -31.12
N ARG A 378 57.76 30.30 -30.57
CA ARG A 378 57.86 31.57 -29.83
C ARG A 378 57.29 32.76 -30.62
N TRP A 379 57.47 32.77 -31.94
CA TRP A 379 56.94 33.81 -32.81
C TRP A 379 55.41 33.75 -32.95
N GLN A 380 54.83 32.56 -33.14
CA GLN A 380 53.37 32.37 -33.18
C GLN A 380 52.70 32.77 -31.85
N ALA A 381 53.33 32.46 -30.71
CA ALA A 381 52.82 32.82 -29.39
C ALA A 381 52.81 34.34 -29.16
N VAL A 382 53.87 35.04 -29.57
CA VAL A 382 53.93 36.52 -29.50
C VAL A 382 52.86 37.14 -30.40
N ARG A 383 52.71 36.62 -31.62
CA ARG A 383 51.72 37.12 -32.56
C ARG A 383 50.28 36.97 -32.04
N LEU A 384 49.92 35.81 -31.51
CA LEU A 384 48.58 35.58 -30.94
C LEU A 384 48.32 36.45 -29.71
N LYS A 385 49.33 36.65 -28.87
CA LYS A 385 49.25 37.58 -27.75
C LYS A 385 48.95 39.00 -28.25
N ASP A 386 49.67 39.47 -29.26
CA ASP A 386 49.51 40.82 -29.77
C ASP A 386 48.15 41.00 -30.48
N GLU A 387 47.68 40.00 -31.23
CA GLU A 387 46.35 39.98 -31.84
C GLU A 387 45.23 40.01 -30.77
N CYS A 388 45.34 39.17 -29.73
CA CYS A 388 44.40 39.14 -28.60
C CYS A 388 44.37 40.47 -27.83
N LEU A 389 45.53 41.08 -27.56
CA LEU A 389 45.63 42.37 -26.86
C LEU A 389 45.09 43.53 -27.71
N SER A 390 45.29 43.49 -29.03
CA SER A 390 44.77 44.50 -29.96
C SER A 390 43.25 44.44 -30.04
N ASP A 391 42.66 43.24 -30.16
CA ASP A 391 41.21 43.04 -30.14
C ASP A 391 40.61 43.47 -28.80
N PHE A 392 41.25 43.10 -27.68
CA PHE A 392 40.81 43.53 -26.35
C PHE A 392 40.83 45.05 -26.20
N LYS A 393 41.88 45.71 -26.72
CA LYS A 393 41.98 47.17 -26.73
C LYS A 393 40.87 47.81 -27.57
N GLN A 394 40.54 47.25 -28.73
CA GLN A 394 39.42 47.75 -29.54
C GLN A 394 38.08 47.59 -28.83
N ARG A 395 37.81 46.43 -28.22
CA ARG A 395 36.57 46.22 -27.43
C ARG A 395 36.44 47.20 -26.28
N LEU A 396 37.54 47.54 -25.60
CA LEU A 396 37.52 48.57 -24.54
C LEU A 396 37.21 49.95 -25.08
N ILE A 397 37.76 50.31 -26.25
CA ILE A 397 37.45 51.58 -26.94
C ILE A 397 35.99 51.60 -27.36
N ASP A 398 35.47 50.55 -27.98
CA ASP A 398 34.06 50.44 -28.39
C ASP A 398 33.12 50.52 -27.20
N LYS A 399 33.48 49.88 -26.08
CA LYS A 399 32.72 49.96 -24.83
C LYS A 399 32.75 51.36 -24.24
N ALA A 400 33.90 52.04 -24.26
CA ALA A 400 34.01 53.44 -23.83
C ALA A 400 33.16 54.35 -24.71
N ASN A 401 33.19 54.17 -26.04
CA ASN A 401 32.37 54.90 -26.99
C ASN A 401 30.87 54.64 -26.77
N LEU A 402 30.48 53.39 -26.49
CA LEU A 402 29.08 53.04 -26.17
C LEU A 402 28.61 53.70 -24.87
N ILE A 403 29.45 53.70 -23.84
CA ILE A 403 29.16 54.37 -22.56
C ILE A 403 29.05 55.88 -22.78
N GLN A 404 29.95 56.46 -23.55
CA GLN A 404 29.94 57.89 -23.87
C GLN A 404 28.69 58.27 -24.69
N ALA A 405 28.33 57.50 -25.71
CA ALA A 405 27.10 57.72 -26.49
C ALA A 405 25.82 57.59 -25.65
N ARG A 406 25.81 56.66 -24.67
CA ARG A 406 24.70 56.56 -23.71
C ARG A 406 24.67 57.74 -22.74
N PHE A 407 25.83 58.22 -22.30
CA PHE A 407 25.96 59.37 -21.42
C PHE A 407 25.50 60.66 -22.11
N GLU A 408 25.89 60.88 -23.36
CA GLU A 408 25.46 62.02 -24.19
C GLU A 408 23.95 61.99 -24.47
N LYS A 409 23.33 60.80 -24.63
CA LYS A 409 21.87 60.67 -24.75
C LYS A 409 21.11 60.99 -23.45
N VAL A 410 21.76 60.89 -22.30
CA VAL A 410 21.14 61.13 -20.98
C VAL A 410 21.41 62.57 -20.50
N GLN A 411 22.33 63.33 -21.12
CA GLN A 411 22.53 64.75 -20.83
C GLN A 411 21.55 65.65 -21.62
N PRO A 412 20.65 66.40 -20.95
CA PRO A 412 19.84 67.42 -21.60
C PRO A 412 20.71 68.65 -21.94
N GLY A 413 20.58 69.18 -23.16
CA GLY A 413 21.28 70.39 -23.59
C GLY A 413 20.96 71.61 -22.70
N PRO A 414 21.87 72.61 -22.63
CA PRO A 414 21.74 73.74 -21.71
C PRO A 414 20.48 74.54 -22.04
N GLY A 415 19.63 74.71 -21.03
CA GLY A 415 18.32 75.33 -21.13
C GLY A 415 18.35 76.70 -21.79
N GLN A 416 17.68 76.82 -22.94
CA GLN A 416 17.14 78.10 -23.36
C GLN A 416 16.04 78.48 -22.38
N GLY A 417 16.34 79.47 -21.56
CA GLY A 417 15.47 79.97 -20.53
C GLY A 417 14.14 80.51 -21.07
N ARG A 418 13.12 80.34 -20.24
CA ARG A 418 12.09 81.35 -20.03
C ARG A 418 11.83 81.44 -18.54
N GLY A 419 12.34 82.51 -17.93
CA GLY A 419 11.59 83.20 -16.87
C GLY A 419 10.84 84.39 -17.50
N PRO A 420 10.11 85.20 -16.73
CA PRO A 420 9.80 85.08 -15.30
C PRO A 420 8.50 84.30 -15.01
#